data_AF-A0A317YJV8-F1
#
_entry.id   AF-A0A317YJV8-F1
#
_cell.length_a   1.000
_cell.length_b   1.000
_cell.length_c   1.000
_cell.angle_alpha   90.00
_cell.angle_beta   90.00
_cell.angle_gamma   90.00
#
_symmetry.space_group_name_H-M   'P 1'
#
loop_
_entity.id
_entity.type
_entity.pdbx_description
1 polymer ?
#
loop_
_entity_poly.entity_id
_entity_poly.type
_entity_poly.pdbx_seq_one_letter_code
_entity_poly.pdbx_strand_id
1 'polypeptide(L)'
;VSQYDLAKGNIPTWNLFGLEIKQLNYQGQVLPVLIAAYVLAKIEKGLNKVVHDSIKMLVVGPVALLVTGFSAFIIIGPVALLIGTGITSLYQPIIQMVK
;
A
#
# COMPACT_ATOMS: atom_id res chain seq x y z
N VAL A 1 15.87 -2.49 -2.59
CA VAL A 1 16.10 -2.61 -4.05
C VAL A 1 17.47 -2.05 -4.35
N SER A 2 18.33 -2.88 -4.94
CA SER A 2 19.69 -2.47 -5.28
C SER A 2 19.64 -1.66 -6.57
N GLN A 3 20.31 -0.50 -6.64
CA GLN A 3 20.36 0.35 -7.84
C GLN A 3 20.89 -0.39 -9.08
N TYR A 4 21.58 -1.52 -8.88
CA TYR A 4 22.13 -2.38 -9.93
C TYR A 4 21.05 -3.06 -10.81
N ASP A 5 19.84 -3.32 -10.29
CA ASP A 5 18.78 -4.00 -11.05
C ASP A 5 18.02 -3.04 -11.99
N LEU A 6 17.89 -1.78 -11.57
CA LEU A 6 17.22 -0.72 -12.34
C LEU A 6 18.02 -0.34 -13.60
N ALA A 7 19.35 -0.42 -13.54
CA ALA A 7 20.25 -0.13 -14.67
C ALA A 7 20.20 -1.19 -15.78
N LYS A 8 19.71 -2.40 -15.49
CA LYS A 8 19.55 -3.50 -16.48
C LYS A 8 18.12 -3.58 -17.05
N GLY A 9 17.21 -2.70 -16.66
CA GLY A 9 15.81 -2.72 -17.11
C GLY A 9 14.94 -3.78 -16.42
N ASN A 10 15.49 -4.58 -15.51
CA ASN A 10 14.73 -5.53 -14.71
C ASN A 10 14.12 -4.80 -13.51
N ILE A 11 12.94 -4.21 -13.71
CA ILE A 11 12.14 -3.68 -12.59
C ILE A 11 11.74 -4.88 -11.72
N PRO A 12 12.19 -4.98 -10.47
CA PRO A 12 11.83 -6.11 -9.63
C PRO A 12 10.32 -6.10 -9.39
N THR A 13 9.66 -7.20 -9.72
CA THR A 13 8.23 -7.44 -9.53
C THR A 13 8.03 -8.40 -8.37
N TRP A 14 6.98 -8.19 -7.56
CA TRP A 14 6.47 -9.21 -6.67
C TRP A 14 5.42 -10.03 -7.41
N ASN A 15 5.53 -11.35 -7.35
CA ASN A 15 4.49 -12.27 -7.80
C ASN A 15 3.61 -12.62 -6.61
N LEU A 16 2.48 -11.94 -6.47
CA LEU A 16 1.50 -12.17 -5.41
C LEU A 16 0.26 -12.80 -6.02
N PHE A 17 0.01 -14.08 -5.72
CA PHE A 17 -1.17 -14.81 -6.21
C PHE A 17 -1.38 -14.73 -7.73
N GLY A 18 -0.30 -14.71 -8.52
CA GLY A 18 -0.33 -14.60 -9.99
C GLY A 18 -0.44 -13.18 -10.54
N LEU A 19 -0.42 -12.16 -9.67
CA LEU A 19 -0.37 -10.75 -10.06
C LEU A 19 1.08 -10.23 -9.97
N GLU A 20 1.58 -9.71 -11.09
CA GLU A 20 2.88 -9.05 -11.14
C GLU A 20 2.76 -7.59 -10.66
N ILE A 21 3.24 -7.33 -9.45
CA ILE A 21 3.25 -6.00 -8.86
C ILE A 21 4.65 -5.39 -8.94
N LYS A 22 4.82 -4.31 -9.69
CA LYS A 22 6.09 -3.58 -9.79
C LYS A 22 6.46 -2.95 -8.45
N GLN A 23 7.58 -3.38 -7.85
CA GLN A 23 8.02 -2.89 -6.53
C GLN A 23 8.28 -1.38 -6.51
N LEU A 24 8.71 -0.81 -7.64
CA LEU A 24 8.98 0.63 -7.79
C LEU A 24 7.76 1.50 -7.46
N ASN A 25 6.54 0.97 -7.66
CA ASN A 25 5.30 1.70 -7.39
C ASN A 25 4.90 1.68 -5.90
N TYR A 26 5.55 0.86 -5.06
CA TYR A 26 5.26 0.75 -3.64
C TYR A 26 6.44 1.14 -2.76
N GLN A 27 7.66 1.02 -3.29
CA GLN A 27 8.88 1.31 -2.56
C GLN A 27 9.09 2.82 -2.44
N GLY A 28 9.09 3.34 -1.21
CA GLY A 28 9.35 4.76 -0.93
C GLY A 28 8.14 5.68 -1.06
N GLN A 29 6.95 5.17 -1.38
CA GLN A 29 5.74 5.98 -1.40
C GLN A 29 5.13 6.09 0.00
N VAL A 30 5.03 7.31 0.51
CA VAL A 30 4.46 7.60 1.84
C VAL A 30 2.93 7.46 1.84
N LEU A 31 2.28 7.82 0.72
CA LEU A 31 0.83 7.82 0.55
C LEU A 31 0.17 6.43 0.77
N PRO A 32 0.63 5.34 0.12
CA PRO A 32 0.09 4.00 0.36
C PRO A 32 0.20 3.56 1.82
N VAL A 33 1.33 3.87 2.48
CA VAL A 33 1.56 3.51 3.89
C VAL A 33 0.60 4.26 4.82
N LEU A 34 0.35 5.55 4.56
CA LEU A 34 -0.62 6.33 5.35
C LEU A 34 -2.05 5.80 5.21
N ILE A 35 -2.44 5.42 3.98
CA ILE A 35 -3.77 4.82 3.75
C ILE A 35 -3.87 3.47 4.47
N ALA A 36 -2.83 2.64 4.41
CA ALA A 36 -2.77 1.36 5.12
C ALA A 36 -2.85 1.54 6.64
N ALA A 37 -2.11 2.48 7.22
CA ALA A 37 -2.16 2.77 8.64
C ALA A 37 -3.55 3.26 9.08
N TYR A 38 -4.21 4.09 8.27
CA TYR A 38 -5.58 4.55 8.54
C TYR A 38 -6.58 3.39 8.55
N VAL A 39 -6.50 2.51 7.54
CA VAL A 39 -7.37 1.32 7.46
C VAL A 39 -7.11 0.39 8.63
N LEU A 40 -5.84 0.14 8.99
CA LEU A 40 -5.46 -0.66 10.15
C LEU A 40 -6.10 -0.13 11.43
N ALA A 41 -5.93 1.16 11.71
CA ALA A 41 -6.48 1.79 12.90
C ALA A 41 -8.02 1.66 12.98
N LYS A 42 -8.70 1.69 11.83
CA LYS A 42 -10.16 1.54 11.77
C LYS A 42 -10.60 0.10 12.02
N ILE A 43 -9.89 -0.88 11.45
CA ILE A 43 -10.13 -2.31 11.69
C ILE A 43 -9.86 -2.64 13.15
N GLU A 44 -8.73 -2.19 13.69
CA GLU A 44 -8.33 -2.44 15.08
C GLU A 44 -9.35 -1.88 16.08
N LYS A 45 -9.85 -0.65 15.87
CA LYS A 45 -10.93 -0.07 16.67
C LYS A 45 -12.23 -0.87 16.57
N GLY A 46 -12.54 -1.45 15.40
CA GLY A 46 -13.70 -2.31 15.21
C GLY A 46 -13.57 -3.62 15.98
N LEU A 47 -12.43 -4.31 15.83
CA LEU A 47 -12.13 -5.56 16.52
C LEU A 47 -12.08 -5.37 18.04
N ASN A 48 -11.54 -4.25 18.52
CA ASN A 48 -11.52 -3.93 19.95
C ASN A 48 -12.91 -3.86 20.61
N LYS A 49 -13.97 -3.59 19.83
CA LYS A 49 -15.35 -3.58 20.34
C LYS A 49 -15.99 -4.96 20.39
N VAL A 50 -15.53 -5.89 19.55
CA VAL A 50 -16.12 -7.23 19.41
C VAL A 50 -15.37 -8.26 20.26
N VAL A 51 -14.07 -8.10 20.43
CA VAL A 51 -13.21 -9.07 21.10
C VAL A 51 -13.17 -8.81 22.62
N HIS A 52 -13.31 -9.89 23.39
CA HIS A 52 -13.29 -9.90 24.85
C HIS A 52 -11.90 -9.50 25.41
N ASP A 53 -11.87 -8.72 26.50
CA ASP A 53 -10.64 -8.11 27.03
C ASP A 53 -9.52 -9.12 27.34
N SER A 54 -9.86 -10.31 27.85
CA SER A 54 -8.89 -11.35 28.21
C SER A 54 -8.05 -11.87 27.05
N ILE A 55 -8.54 -11.77 25.81
CA ILE A 55 -7.85 -12.26 24.60
C ILE A 55 -7.54 -11.13 23.60
N LYS A 56 -7.91 -9.89 23.94
CA LYS A 56 -7.88 -8.74 23.05
C LYS A 56 -6.49 -8.46 22.47
N MET A 57 -5.45 -8.43 23.31
CA MET A 57 -4.08 -8.19 22.85
C MET A 57 -3.54 -9.29 21.93
N LEU A 58 -4.03 -10.52 22.10
CA LEU A 58 -3.59 -11.68 21.35
C LEU A 58 -4.29 -11.76 19.97
N VAL A 59 -5.56 -11.34 19.90
CA VAL A 59 -6.37 -11.47 18.68
C VAL A 59 -6.42 -10.19 17.87
N VAL A 60 -6.63 -9.04 18.51
CA VAL A 60 -6.92 -7.79 17.79
C VAL A 60 -5.74 -7.34 16.93
N GLY A 61 -4.53 -7.32 17.50
CA GLY A 61 -3.33 -6.91 16.76
C GLY A 61 -3.06 -7.79 15.53
N PRO A 62 -2.88 -9.11 15.69
CA PRO A 62 -2.58 -9.99 14.57
C PRO A 62 -3.68 -10.04 13.51
N VAL A 63 -4.96 -10.10 13.91
CA VAL A 63 -6.06 -10.16 12.95
C VAL A 63 -6.20 -8.83 12.21
N ALA A 64 -6.10 -7.69 12.89
CA ALA A 64 -6.14 -6.39 12.23
C ALA A 64 -5.00 -6.24 11.22
N LEU A 65 -3.80 -6.70 11.59
CA LEU A 65 -2.61 -6.63 10.74
C LEU A 65 -2.71 -7.56 9.53
N LEU A 66 -3.22 -8.78 9.70
CA LEU A 66 -3.49 -9.70 8.59
C LEU A 66 -4.53 -9.14 7.64
N VAL A 67 -5.70 -8.72 8.13
CA VAL A 67 -6.78 -8.17 7.30
C VAL A 67 -6.33 -6.91 6.56
N THR A 68 -5.57 -6.04 7.23
CA THR A 68 -4.98 -4.86 6.59
C THR A 68 -3.96 -5.26 5.54
N GLY A 69 -3.11 -6.25 5.80
CA GLY A 69 -2.13 -6.74 4.83
C GLY A 69 -2.80 -7.24 3.55
N PHE A 70 -3.85 -8.05 3.65
CA PHE A 70 -4.62 -8.48 2.47
C PHE A 70 -5.32 -7.31 1.77
N SER A 71 -5.95 -6.42 2.53
CA SER A 71 -6.59 -5.21 2.00
C SER A 71 -5.59 -4.29 1.31
N ALA A 72 -4.33 -4.29 1.74
CA ALA A 72 -3.30 -3.45 1.17
C ALA A 72 -3.05 -3.78 -0.30
N PHE A 73 -3.06 -5.06 -0.66
CA PHE A 73 -2.87 -5.50 -2.04
C PHE A 73 -4.14 -5.40 -2.88
N ILE A 74 -5.30 -5.74 -2.30
CA ILE A 74 -6.58 -5.79 -3.04
C ILE A 74 -7.17 -4.40 -3.26
N ILE A 75 -7.10 -3.53 -2.26
CA ILE A 75 -7.82 -2.24 -2.24
C ILE A 75 -6.84 -1.08 -2.25
N ILE A 76 -5.88 -1.07 -1.32
CA ILE A 76 -5.01 0.11 -1.11
C ILE A 76 -4.07 0.30 -2.30
N GLY A 77 -3.56 -0.79 -2.87
CA GLY A 77 -2.74 -0.77 -4.07
C GLY A 77 -3.42 -0.04 -5.25
N PRO A 78 -4.58 -0.52 -5.72
CA PRO A 78 -5.35 0.18 -6.75
C PRO A 78 -5.71 1.62 -6.40
N VAL A 79 -6.13 1.89 -5.16
CA VAL A 79 -6.50 3.24 -4.71
C VAL A 79 -5.29 4.18 -4.74
N ALA A 80 -4.13 3.73 -4.27
CA ALA A 80 -2.92 4.53 -4.27
C ALA A 80 -2.43 4.83 -5.69
N LEU A 81 -2.56 3.88 -6.62
CA LEU A 81 -2.27 4.09 -8.04
C LEU A 81 -3.23 5.10 -8.68
N LEU A 82 -4.53 5.03 -8.37
CA LEU A 82 -5.51 6.01 -8.85
C LEU A 82 -5.19 7.42 -8.35
N ILE A 83 -4.83 7.56 -7.08
CA ILE A 83 -4.41 8.85 -6.52
C ILE A 83 -3.11 9.33 -7.17
N GLY A 84 -2.12 8.45 -7.32
CA GLY A 84 -0.82 8.77 -7.92
C GLY A 84 -0.93 9.21 -9.40
N THR A 85 -1.77 8.53 -10.18
CA THR A 85 -2.05 8.91 -11.58
C THR A 85 -2.82 10.21 -11.69
N GLY A 86 -3.80 10.44 -10.80
CA GLY A 86 -4.49 11.73 -10.70
C GLY A 86 -3.54 12.88 -10.41
N ILE A 87 -2.65 12.71 -9.43
CA ILE A 87 -1.62 13.71 -9.11
C ILE A 87 -0.68 13.92 -10.32
N THR A 88 -0.21 12.84 -10.95
CA THR A 88 0.69 12.94 -12.12
C THR A 88 0.03 13.67 -13.29
N SER A 89 -1.26 13.45 -13.52
CA SER A 89 -2.02 14.14 -14.58
C SER A 89 -2.12 15.65 -14.36
N LEU A 90 -2.08 16.11 -13.10
CA LEU A 90 -2.05 17.53 -12.76
C LEU A 90 -0.67 18.15 -13.00
N TYR A 91 0.42 17.40 -12.74
CA TYR A 91 1.79 17.90 -12.89
C TYR A 91 2.34 17.82 -14.32
N GLN A 92 1.93 16.82 -15.11
CA GLN A 92 2.40 16.65 -16.50
C GLN A 92 2.23 17.89 -17.40
N PRO A 93 1.09 18.61 -17.43
CA PRO A 93 0.95 19.80 -18.26
C PRO A 93 1.91 20.92 -17.85
N ILE A 94 2.23 21.06 -16.56
CA ILE A 94 3.21 22.05 -16.07
C ILE A 94 4.61 21.70 -16.59
N ILE A 95 4.99 20.43 -16.54
CA ILE A 95 6.31 19.97 -17.00
C ILE A 95 6.45 20.11 -18.53
N GLN A 96 5.38 19.88 -19.29
CA GLN A 96 5.34 20.09 -20.74
C GLN A 96 5.51 21.58 -21.12
N MET A 97 5.05 22.51 -20.28
CA MET A 97 5.15 23.94 -20.55
C MET A 97 6.55 24.53 -20.32
N VAL A 98 7.38 23.84 -19.54
CA VAL A 98 8.76 24.23 -19.19
C VAL A 98 9.80 23.59 -20.13
N LYS A 99 9.40 22.59 -20.92
CA LYS A 99 10.23 21.95 -21.95
C LYS A 99 9.95 22.53 -23.33
#